data_AF-A0A832HYJ2-F1
#
_entry.id   AF-A0A832HYJ2-F1
#
_cell.length_a   1.000
_cell.length_b   1.000
_cell.length_c   1.000
_cell.angle_alpha   90.00
_cell.angle_beta   90.00
_cell.angle_gamma   90.00
#
_symmetry.space_group_name_H-M   'P 1'
#
loop_
_entity.id
_entity.type
_entity.pdbx_description
1 polymer ?
#
loop_
_entity_poly.entity_id
_entity_poly.type
_entity_poly.pdbx_seq_one_letter_code
_entity_poly.pdbx_strand_id
1 'polypeptide(L)'
;MDKLFPTQEIGSLAKPAWRIKGYRGEPLSKEEIEEAVNWGKKLGIENLDGLVKILRRKERTSGDKRALFEWSAKFVIRFFEAAGLDVVFDGEQWRSEMY
;
A
#
# COMPACT_ATOMS: atom_id res chain seq x y z
N MET A 1 -19.15 -13.06 -15.14
CA MET A 1 -17.84 -12.55 -15.62
C MET A 1 -17.69 -13.15 -17.00
N ASP A 2 -17.96 -12.38 -18.05
CA ASP A 2 -18.11 -12.91 -19.42
C ASP A 2 -16.95 -12.44 -20.32
N LYS A 3 -15.79 -12.18 -19.73
CA LYS A 3 -14.61 -11.66 -20.44
C LYS A 3 -13.81 -12.84 -21.00
N LEU A 4 -13.49 -12.78 -22.30
CA LEU A 4 -12.81 -13.87 -23.02
C LEU A 4 -11.40 -14.18 -22.47
N PHE A 5 -10.69 -13.15 -22.03
CA PHE A 5 -9.34 -13.25 -21.46
C PHE A 5 -9.24 -12.42 -20.17
N PRO A 6 -9.59 -12.99 -19.02
CA PRO A 6 -9.45 -12.28 -17.74
C PRO A 6 -7.97 -12.11 -17.38
N THR A 7 -7.65 -10.96 -16.80
CA THR A 7 -6.28 -10.57 -16.42
C THR A 7 -6.14 -10.48 -14.90
N GLN A 8 -5.01 -10.97 -14.38
CA GLN A 8 -4.67 -10.90 -12.96
C GLN A 8 -3.15 -10.98 -12.78
N GLU A 9 -2.67 -10.48 -11.64
CA GLU A 9 -1.33 -10.77 -11.14
C GLU A 9 -1.33 -12.07 -10.33
N ILE A 10 -0.16 -12.69 -10.15
CA ILE A 10 -0.05 -14.03 -9.53
C ILE A 10 0.40 -14.02 -8.06
N GLY A 11 0.78 -12.87 -7.51
CA GLY A 11 1.29 -12.81 -6.14
C GLY A 11 1.82 -11.45 -5.71
N SER A 12 2.97 -11.44 -5.03
CA SER A 12 3.48 -10.24 -4.37
C SER A 12 3.70 -9.08 -5.33
N LEU A 13 3.19 -7.91 -4.95
CA LEU A 13 3.66 -6.65 -5.53
C LEU A 13 4.77 -6.05 -4.66
N ALA A 14 5.66 -5.28 -5.28
CA ALA A 14 6.71 -4.54 -4.58
C ALA A 14 6.10 -3.65 -3.48
N LYS A 15 6.60 -3.82 -2.25
CA LYS A 15 6.19 -3.01 -1.10
C LYS A 15 6.86 -1.63 -1.21
N PRO A 16 6.12 -0.52 -1.12
CA PRO A 16 6.71 0.80 -1.20
C PRO A 16 7.62 1.08 0.00
N ALA A 17 8.64 1.93 -0.20
CA ALA A 17 9.65 2.25 0.82
C ALA A 17 9.01 2.71 2.14
N TRP A 18 7.96 3.54 2.05
CA TRP A 18 7.25 4.03 3.22
C TRP A 18 6.57 2.94 4.04
N ARG A 19 6.14 1.84 3.42
CA ARG A 19 5.57 0.68 4.10
C ARG A 19 6.67 -0.12 4.80
N ILE A 20 7.77 -0.40 4.11
CA ILE A 20 8.89 -1.20 4.64
C ILE A 20 9.53 -0.50 5.84
N LYS A 21 9.98 0.74 5.65
CA LYS A 21 10.60 1.54 6.71
C LYS A 21 9.61 1.86 7.82
N GLY A 22 8.38 2.20 7.43
CA GLY A 22 7.27 2.45 8.34
C GLY A 22 7.06 1.32 9.34
N TYR A 23 6.98 0.09 8.85
CA TYR A 23 6.81 -1.12 9.66
C TYR A 23 8.01 -1.40 10.58
N ARG A 24 9.23 -1.20 10.08
CA ARG A 24 10.48 -1.35 10.85
C ARG A 24 10.66 -0.30 11.93
N GLY A 25 9.84 0.75 11.94
CA GLY A 25 9.97 1.87 12.87
C GLY A 25 11.09 2.83 12.47
N GLU A 26 11.56 2.75 11.23
CA GLU A 26 12.54 3.69 10.71
C GLU A 26 11.87 5.04 10.40
N PRO A 27 12.59 6.17 10.58
CA PRO A 27 12.12 7.46 10.12
C PRO A 27 12.07 7.50 8.59
N LEU A 28 11.04 8.15 8.04
CA LEU A 28 10.93 8.37 6.60
C LEU A 28 11.44 9.76 6.24
N SER A 29 12.00 9.87 5.04
CA SER A 29 12.32 11.17 4.45
C SER A 29 11.05 11.90 4.01
N LYS A 30 11.17 13.20 3.69
CA LYS A 30 10.04 13.98 3.17
C LYS A 30 9.57 13.44 1.83
N GLU A 31 10.52 13.06 0.98
CA GLU A 31 10.31 12.54 -0.37
C GLU A 31 9.54 11.21 -0.33
N GLU A 32 9.85 10.32 0.63
CA GLU A 32 9.14 9.05 0.81
C GLU A 32 7.68 9.25 1.25
N ILE A 33 7.41 10.27 2.07
CA ILE A 33 6.05 10.63 2.48
C ILE A 33 5.30 11.28 1.32
N GLU A 34 5.96 12.16 0.56
CA GLU A 34 5.39 12.81 -0.61
C GLU A 34 5.06 11.80 -1.71
N GLU A 35 5.90 10.80 -1.93
CA GLU A 35 5.63 9.70 -2.84
C GLU A 35 4.33 8.96 -2.46
N ALA A 36 4.17 8.63 -1.17
CA ALA A 36 2.96 8.00 -0.67
C ALA A 36 1.70 8.84 -0.96
N VAL A 37 1.78 10.16 -0.72
CA VAL A 37 0.68 11.09 -0.99
C VAL A 37 0.39 11.21 -2.48
N ASN A 38 1.43 11.33 -3.31
CA ASN A 38 1.29 11.49 -4.76
C ASN A 38 0.65 10.26 -5.40
N TRP A 39 1.09 9.06 -5.03
CA TRP A 39 0.44 7.83 -5.45
C TRP A 39 -0.98 7.71 -4.91
N GLY A 40 -1.20 8.05 -3.64
CA GLY A 40 -2.53 8.05 -3.05
C GLY A 40 -3.52 8.91 -3.84
N LYS A 41 -3.11 10.12 -4.24
CA LYS A 41 -3.91 11.02 -5.08
C LYS A 41 -4.17 10.44 -6.47
N LYS A 42 -3.13 9.92 -7.13
CA LYS A 42 -3.27 9.28 -8.47
C LYS A 42 -4.25 8.10 -8.46
N LEU A 43 -4.29 7.36 -7.35
CA LEU A 43 -5.15 6.18 -7.18
C LEU A 43 -6.54 6.52 -6.61
N GLY A 44 -6.83 7.80 -6.35
CA GLY A 44 -8.10 8.24 -5.78
C GLY A 44 -8.33 7.71 -4.36
N ILE A 45 -7.27 7.58 -3.58
CA ILE A 45 -7.33 7.07 -2.21
C ILE A 45 -7.73 8.21 -1.26
N GLU A 46 -8.82 8.01 -0.55
CA GLU A 46 -9.35 8.95 0.44
C GLU A 46 -8.60 8.90 1.77
N ASN A 47 -8.74 9.96 2.58
CA ASN A 47 -8.21 10.07 3.95
C ASN A 47 -6.68 9.95 4.08
N LEU A 48 -5.93 10.43 3.08
CA LEU A 48 -4.46 10.39 3.07
C LEU A 48 -3.82 11.13 4.26
N ASP A 49 -4.50 12.11 4.86
CA ASP A 49 -4.02 12.76 6.09
C ASP A 49 -3.84 11.77 7.24
N GLY A 50 -4.66 10.71 7.29
CA GLY A 50 -4.51 9.61 8.25
C GLY A 50 -3.22 8.82 8.03
N LEU A 51 -2.90 8.49 6.77
CA LEU A 51 -1.64 7.86 6.41
C LEU A 51 -0.44 8.76 6.77
N VAL A 52 -0.49 10.03 6.36
CA VAL A 52 0.59 11.00 6.63
C VAL A 52 0.83 11.15 8.14
N LYS A 53 -0.23 11.17 8.95
CA LYS A 53 -0.12 11.22 10.41
C LYS A 53 0.65 10.02 10.96
N ILE A 54 0.44 8.82 10.43
CA ILE A 54 1.17 7.60 10.83
C ILE A 54 2.62 7.65 10.35
N LEU A 55 2.85 8.08 9.10
CA LEU A 55 4.19 8.14 8.52
C LEU A 55 5.09 9.17 9.21
N ARG A 56 4.53 10.27 9.73
CA ARG A 56 5.29 11.32 10.44
C ARG A 56 5.60 11.00 11.91
N ARG A 57 5.04 9.94 12.49
CA ARG A 57 5.34 9.58 13.88
C ARG A 57 6.78 9.13 14.02
N LYS A 58 7.45 9.64 15.06
CA LYS A 58 8.78 9.15 15.48
C LYS A 58 8.72 7.72 15.99
N GLU A 59 7.70 7.40 16.76
CA GLU A 59 7.45 6.06 17.30
C GLU A 59 6.07 5.57 16.89
N ARG A 60 5.99 4.33 16.42
CA ARG A 60 4.77 3.71 15.92
C ARG A 60 4.33 2.58 16.84
N THR A 61 3.05 2.62 17.20
CA THR A 61 2.38 1.56 17.95
C THR A 61 2.18 0.31 17.10
N SER A 62 1.82 -0.80 17.73
CA SER A 62 1.37 -2.01 17.01
C SER A 62 0.17 -1.72 16.09
N GLY A 63 -0.76 -0.88 16.54
CA GLY A 63 -1.89 -0.41 15.73
C GLY A 63 -1.47 0.39 14.50
N ASP A 64 -0.47 1.27 14.64
CA ASP A 64 0.08 2.01 13.51
C ASP A 64 0.73 1.07 12.48
N LYS A 65 1.49 0.08 12.93
CA LYS A 65 2.11 -0.93 12.05
C LYS A 65 1.06 -1.74 11.30
N ARG A 66 -0.02 -2.13 11.98
CA ARG A 66 -1.15 -2.81 11.34
C ARG A 66 -1.82 -1.91 10.29
N ALA A 67 -2.07 -0.65 10.62
CA ALA A 67 -2.65 0.32 9.70
C ALA A 67 -1.78 0.51 8.44
N LEU A 68 -0.45 0.44 8.56
CA LEU A 68 0.44 0.50 7.38
C LEU A 68 0.22 -0.67 6.42
N PHE A 69 -0.08 -1.88 6.92
CA PHE A 69 -0.44 -3.01 6.06
C PHE A 69 -1.76 -2.74 5.34
N GLU A 70 -2.78 -2.28 6.07
CA GLU A 70 -4.10 -1.93 5.51
C GLU A 70 -3.97 -0.86 4.42
N TRP A 71 -3.18 0.19 4.67
CA TRP A 71 -2.89 1.21 3.67
C TRP A 71 -2.20 0.62 2.45
N SER A 72 -1.15 -0.19 2.63
CA SER A 72 -0.44 -0.77 1.49
C SER A 72 -1.32 -1.71 0.66
N ALA A 73 -2.16 -2.54 1.30
CA ALA A 73 -3.13 -3.38 0.62
C ALA A 73 -4.14 -2.55 -0.17
N LYS A 74 -4.67 -1.47 0.43
CA LYS A 74 -5.58 -0.54 -0.26
C LYS A 74 -4.90 0.11 -1.47
N PHE A 75 -3.63 0.50 -1.37
CA PHE A 75 -2.88 1.04 -2.50
C PHE A 75 -2.78 0.04 -3.65
N VAL A 76 -2.47 -1.23 -3.36
CA VAL A 76 -2.36 -2.24 -4.41
C VAL A 76 -3.70 -2.54 -5.07
N ILE A 77 -4.77 -2.70 -4.29
CA ILE A 77 -6.11 -2.93 -4.85
C ILE A 77 -6.47 -1.79 -5.82
N ARG A 78 -6.30 -0.54 -5.38
CA ARG A 78 -6.59 0.64 -6.22
C ARG A 78 -5.67 0.73 -7.44
N PHE A 79 -4.43 0.29 -7.32
CA PHE A 79 -3.48 0.23 -8.42
C PHE A 79 -3.92 -0.79 -9.47
N PHE A 80 -4.33 -1.99 -9.06
CA PHE A 80 -4.85 -3.02 -9.97
C PHE A 80 -6.17 -2.62 -10.62
N GLU A 81 -7.09 -2.01 -9.86
CA GLU A 81 -8.33 -1.44 -10.40
C GLU A 81 -8.02 -0.37 -11.47
N ALA A 82 -7.10 0.56 -11.18
CA ALA A 82 -6.69 1.60 -12.13
C ALA A 82 -5.98 1.03 -13.36
N ALA A 83 -5.24 -0.08 -13.22
CA ALA A 83 -4.61 -0.79 -14.32
C ALA A 83 -5.61 -1.61 -15.17
N GLY A 84 -6.84 -1.81 -14.68
CA GLY A 84 -7.90 -2.52 -15.40
C GLY A 84 -7.81 -4.05 -15.28
N LEU A 85 -7.19 -4.58 -14.23
CA LEU A 85 -7.18 -6.02 -13.95
C LEU A 85 -8.57 -6.52 -13.56
N ASP A 86 -8.86 -7.76 -13.93
CA ASP A 86 -10.18 -8.38 -13.72
C ASP A 86 -10.30 -9.03 -12.34
N VAL A 87 -9.20 -9.58 -11.83
CA VAL A 87 -9.09 -10.09 -10.47
C VAL A 87 -8.09 -9.23 -9.72
N VAL A 88 -8.58 -8.58 -8.66
CA VAL A 88 -7.77 -7.73 -7.79
C VAL A 88 -7.63 -8.38 -6.42
N PHE A 89 -6.46 -8.21 -5.82
CA PHE A 89 -6.14 -8.71 -4.49
C PHE A 89 -5.15 -7.75 -3.84
N ASP A 90 -4.77 -8.05 -2.60
CA ASP A 90 -3.94 -7.17 -1.78
C ASP A 90 -2.48 -7.11 -2.22
N GLY A 91 -2.04 -7.85 -3.24
CA GLY A 91 -0.63 -7.95 -3.64
C GLY A 91 0.28 -8.46 -2.53
N GLU A 92 -0.25 -9.26 -1.61
CA GLU A 92 0.48 -9.88 -0.50
C GLU A 92 1.15 -8.86 0.42
N GLN A 93 0.51 -7.70 0.58
CA GLN A 93 1.02 -6.62 1.40
C GLN A 93 0.96 -6.93 2.90
N TRP A 94 0.28 -8.00 3.33
CA TRP A 94 0.25 -8.45 4.73
C TRP A 94 1.37 -9.39 5.12
N ARG A 95 1.99 -10.11 4.16
CA ARG A 95 2.99 -11.14 4.46
C ARG A 95 4.42 -10.66 4.26
N SER A 96 5.35 -11.18 5.04
CA SER A 96 6.79 -11.03 4.83
C SER A 96 7.36 -12.16 3.96
N GLU A 97 6.85 -13.37 4.15
CA GLU A 97 7.29 -14.61 3.49
C GLU A 97 6.05 -15.43 3.06
N MET A 98 6.26 -16.43 2.19
CA MET A 98 5.17 -17.20 1.56
C MET A 98 4.89 -18.55 2.26
N TYR A 99 5.84 -19.07 3.02
CA TYR A 99 5.76 -20.39 3.64
C TYR A 99 4.94 -20.41 4.93
#